data_AF-A0AAE1VEV0-F1
#
_entry.id   AF-A0AAE1VEV0-F1
#
_cell.length_a   1.000
_cell.length_b   1.000
_cell.length_c   1.000
_cell.angle_alpha   90.00
_cell.angle_beta   90.00
_cell.angle_gamma   90.00
#
_symmetry.space_group_name_H-M   'P 1'
#
loop_
_entity.id
_entity.type
_entity.pdbx_description
1 polymer ?
#
loop_
_entity_poly.entity_id
_entity_poly.type
_entity_poly.pdbx_seq_one_letter_code
_entity_poly.pdbx_strand_id
1 'polypeptide(L)'
;MEIFTAISSVAATVLLVHKVINDYRVLFSVIKKTSSKFSKKVTMVIDECDGDQVKNEIYEAAEIYLSNKLMSTKNRKLKVSKQEKENNLIKVTMEHNEKVKDVYDGYKFKWVWLEFKCFDNPKDMDSLLRSEVKCFQLTFHKKHKNLALDYYLPYIIKEAKFLKR
;
A
#
# COMPACT_ATOMS: atom_id res chain seq x y z
N MET A 1 5.94 54.43 -14.63
CA MET A 1 5.74 53.41 -13.59
C MET A 1 4.69 52.46 -14.09
N GLU A 2 5.07 51.24 -14.47
CA GLU A 2 4.16 50.12 -14.75
C GLU A 2 4.78 48.92 -14.04
N ILE A 3 4.27 48.60 -12.85
CA ILE A 3 4.74 47.51 -11.99
C ILE A 3 3.79 46.33 -12.21
N PHE A 4 3.88 45.59 -13.32
CA PHE A 4 3.11 44.34 -13.47
C PHE A 4 3.75 43.38 -14.47
N THR A 5 4.85 42.72 -14.11
CA THR A 5 5.23 41.44 -14.75
C THR A 5 6.26 40.70 -13.91
N ALA A 6 5.84 40.08 -12.80
CA ALA A 6 6.68 39.11 -12.08
C ALA A 6 5.88 38.16 -11.18
N ILE A 7 4.72 37.65 -11.63
CA ILE A 7 3.98 36.61 -10.86
C ILE A 7 3.65 35.37 -11.72
N SER A 8 3.85 35.39 -13.03
CA SER A 8 3.47 34.27 -13.90
C SER A 8 4.41 33.04 -13.89
N SER A 9 5.65 33.15 -13.39
CA SER A 9 6.64 32.05 -13.45
C SER A 9 6.63 31.12 -12.21
N VAL A 10 6.42 31.68 -11.03
CA VAL A 10 6.54 30.93 -9.76
C VAL A 10 5.29 30.06 -9.49
N ALA A 11 4.10 30.56 -9.82
CA ALA A 11 2.89 29.76 -9.71
C ALA A 11 2.89 28.57 -10.69
N ALA A 12 3.39 28.77 -11.92
CA ALA A 12 3.47 27.70 -12.92
C ALA A 12 4.39 26.55 -12.49
N THR A 13 5.50 26.86 -11.82
CA THR A 13 6.45 25.84 -11.32
C THR A 13 5.94 25.12 -10.08
N VAL A 14 5.32 25.82 -9.13
CA VAL A 14 4.69 25.20 -7.95
C VAL A 14 3.50 24.30 -8.35
N LEU A 15 2.71 24.73 -9.35
CA LEU A 15 1.63 23.92 -9.90
C LEU A 15 2.15 22.64 -10.58
N LEU A 16 3.30 22.69 -11.26
CA LEU A 16 3.88 21.49 -11.88
C LEU A 16 4.37 20.47 -10.83
N VAL A 17 4.92 20.93 -9.71
CA VAL A 17 5.39 20.04 -8.62
C VAL A 17 4.23 19.39 -7.88
N HIS A 18 3.18 20.14 -7.50
CA HIS A 18 1.96 19.55 -6.93
C HIS A 18 1.24 18.63 -7.92
N LYS A 19 1.30 18.94 -9.23
CA LYS A 19 0.71 18.09 -10.27
C LYS A 19 1.45 16.76 -10.40
N VAL A 20 2.77 16.73 -10.24
CA VAL A 20 3.57 15.49 -10.25
C VAL A 20 3.31 14.64 -9.00
N ILE A 21 3.21 15.26 -7.82
CA ILE A 21 2.88 14.55 -6.55
C ILE A 21 1.46 13.96 -6.59
N ASN A 22 0.50 14.72 -7.12
CA ASN A 22 -0.86 14.24 -7.33
C ASN A 22 -0.93 13.22 -8.47
N ASP A 23 -0.03 13.30 -9.47
CA ASP A 23 -0.06 12.43 -10.63
C ASP A 23 0.17 10.97 -10.28
N TYR A 24 0.92 10.59 -9.25
CA TYR A 24 1.08 9.15 -8.93
C TYR A 24 -0.15 8.56 -8.23
N ARG A 25 -0.78 9.31 -7.31
CA ARG A 25 -2.07 8.93 -6.70
C ARG A 25 -3.19 8.92 -7.75
N VAL A 26 -3.18 9.90 -8.66
CA VAL A 26 -4.14 10.02 -9.76
C VAL A 26 -3.88 8.99 -10.85
N LEU A 27 -2.64 8.68 -11.23
CA LEU A 27 -2.28 7.62 -12.18
C LEU A 27 -2.74 6.27 -11.66
N PHE A 28 -2.63 5.99 -10.36
CA PHE A 28 -3.20 4.77 -9.78
C PHE A 28 -4.75 4.75 -9.85
N SER A 29 -5.39 5.90 -9.64
CA SER A 29 -6.84 6.05 -9.82
C SER A 29 -7.28 5.93 -11.30
N VAL A 30 -6.42 6.35 -12.24
CA VAL A 30 -6.65 6.34 -13.69
C VAL A 30 -6.40 4.95 -14.27
N ILE A 31 -5.37 4.23 -13.82
CA ILE A 31 -5.12 2.82 -14.16
C ILE A 31 -6.27 1.94 -13.63
N LYS A 32 -6.95 2.32 -12.54
CA LYS A 32 -8.19 1.67 -12.06
C LYS A 32 -9.41 1.91 -12.97
N LYS A 33 -9.47 3.01 -13.74
CA LYS A 33 -10.67 3.38 -14.51
C LYS A 33 -10.79 2.68 -15.87
N THR A 34 -9.70 2.26 -16.49
CA THR A 34 -9.69 1.84 -17.91
C THR A 34 -9.95 0.36 -18.17
N SER A 35 -10.24 -0.47 -17.16
CA SER A 35 -10.53 -1.92 -17.35
C SER A 35 -11.77 -2.41 -16.58
N SER A 36 -12.80 -1.57 -16.43
CA SER A 36 -13.86 -1.79 -15.41
C SER A 36 -15.17 -2.41 -15.90
N LYS A 37 -15.50 -2.40 -17.20
CA LYS A 37 -16.83 -2.89 -17.65
C LYS A 37 -16.92 -4.41 -17.85
N PHE A 38 -15.83 -5.09 -18.20
CA PHE A 38 -15.83 -6.55 -18.47
C PHE A 38 -15.02 -7.39 -17.48
N SER A 39 -14.31 -6.76 -16.54
CA SER A 39 -13.56 -7.50 -15.54
C SER A 39 -14.50 -8.09 -14.49
N LYS A 40 -14.46 -9.41 -14.33
CA LYS A 40 -15.11 -10.13 -13.23
C LYS A 40 -14.38 -9.95 -11.89
N LYS A 41 -13.24 -9.26 -11.86
CA LYS A 41 -12.40 -9.06 -10.68
C LYS A 41 -12.50 -7.63 -10.18
N VAL A 42 -12.39 -7.48 -8.86
CA VAL A 42 -12.26 -6.19 -8.17
C VAL A 42 -10.95 -6.19 -7.39
N THR A 43 -10.31 -5.02 -7.30
CA THR A 43 -9.10 -4.81 -6.51
C THR A 43 -9.34 -3.72 -5.47
N MET A 44 -9.27 -4.10 -4.21
CA MET A 44 -9.25 -3.20 -3.06
C MET A 44 -7.80 -2.78 -2.79
N VAL A 45 -7.62 -1.53 -2.37
CA VAL A 45 -6.32 -0.99 -1.97
C VAL A 45 -6.45 -0.65 -0.49
N ILE A 46 -5.49 -1.13 0.30
CA ILE A 46 -5.42 -0.95 1.74
C ILE A 46 -4.09 -0.26 2.01
N ASP A 47 -4.15 1.03 2.31
CA ASP A 47 -2.97 1.86 2.55
C ASP A 47 -2.43 1.63 3.97
N GLU A 48 -1.12 1.81 4.19
CA GLU A 48 -0.49 1.67 5.51
C GLU A 48 -1.03 2.68 6.53
N CYS A 49 -1.29 3.91 6.07
CA CYS A 49 -1.81 5.00 6.88
C CYS A 49 -3.10 5.56 6.28
N ASP A 50 -4.14 5.68 7.11
CA ASP A 50 -5.38 6.36 6.75
C ASP A 50 -5.23 7.86 7.03
N GLY A 51 -4.76 8.63 6.03
CA GLY A 51 -4.72 10.10 6.06
C GLY A 51 -3.80 10.69 7.14
N ASP A 52 -4.30 10.79 8.38
CA ASP A 52 -3.72 11.48 9.53
C ASP A 52 -2.59 10.68 10.21
N GLN A 53 -1.82 9.89 9.44
CA GLN A 53 -0.76 9.00 9.94
C GLN A 53 -1.24 7.91 10.92
N VAL A 54 -2.56 7.73 11.07
CA VAL A 54 -3.13 6.61 11.81
C VAL A 54 -2.89 5.34 11.01
N LYS A 55 -2.18 4.37 11.60
CA LYS A 55 -1.93 3.07 10.97
C LYS A 55 -3.26 2.36 10.73
N ASN A 56 -3.46 1.90 9.50
CA ASN A 56 -4.66 1.16 9.13
C ASN A 56 -4.62 -0.24 9.78
N GLU A 57 -5.59 -0.57 10.63
CA GLU A 57 -5.66 -1.87 11.34
C GLU A 57 -5.71 -3.05 10.35
N ILE A 58 -6.37 -2.88 9.20
CA ILE A 58 -6.46 -3.91 8.17
C ILE A 58 -5.08 -4.13 7.53
N TYR A 59 -4.32 -3.05 7.30
CA TYR A 59 -2.96 -3.15 6.79
C TYR A 59 -2.06 -3.92 7.77
N GLU A 60 -2.08 -3.54 9.04
CA GLU A 60 -1.27 -4.19 10.09
C GLU A 60 -1.63 -5.67 10.21
N ALA A 61 -2.93 -5.99 10.24
CA ALA A 61 -3.40 -7.37 10.28
C ALA A 61 -2.97 -8.17 9.05
N ALA A 62 -3.07 -7.59 7.85
CA ALA A 62 -2.64 -8.22 6.62
C ALA A 62 -1.11 -8.46 6.60
N GLU A 63 -0.31 -7.50 7.08
CA GLU A 63 1.15 -7.65 7.20
C GLU A 63 1.49 -8.87 8.09
N ILE A 64 0.89 -8.99 9.26
CA ILE A 64 1.12 -10.10 10.20
C ILE A 64 0.64 -11.43 9.61
N TYR A 65 -0.62 -11.49 9.16
CA TYR A 65 -1.24 -12.71 8.66
C TYR A 65 -0.49 -13.28 7.45
N LEU A 66 -0.24 -12.44 6.46
CA LEU A 66 0.37 -12.88 5.21
C LEU A 66 1.87 -13.16 5.38
N SER A 67 2.58 -12.44 6.26
CA SER A 67 4.00 -12.74 6.55
C SER A 67 4.14 -14.11 7.22
N ASN A 68 3.27 -14.44 8.17
CA ASN A 68 3.22 -15.78 8.77
C ASN A 68 2.90 -16.86 7.72
N LYS A 69 1.94 -16.59 6.85
CA LYS A 69 1.59 -17.49 5.75
C LYS A 69 2.76 -17.71 4.78
N LEU A 70 3.52 -16.65 4.49
CA LEU A 70 4.71 -16.72 3.64
C LEU A 70 5.81 -17.58 4.24
N MET A 71 6.08 -17.44 5.55
CA MET A 71 7.07 -18.26 6.26
C MET A 71 6.74 -19.76 6.20
N SER A 72 5.45 -20.12 6.16
CA SER A 72 5.00 -21.51 6.03
C SER A 72 5.17 -22.08 4.61
N THR A 73 5.26 -21.24 3.59
CA THR A 73 5.37 -21.68 2.19
C THR A 73 6.82 -21.78 1.71
N LYS A 74 7.22 -22.97 1.23
CA LYS A 74 8.54 -23.19 0.61
C LYS A 74 8.63 -22.39 -0.71
N ASN A 75 9.75 -21.69 -0.93
CA ASN A 75 10.12 -20.96 -2.17
C ASN A 75 9.53 -19.55 -2.37
N ARG A 76 9.49 -18.69 -1.35
CA ARG A 76 9.11 -17.27 -1.51
C ARG A 76 10.17 -16.32 -1.01
N LYS A 77 10.22 -15.13 -1.60
CA LYS A 77 11.20 -14.09 -1.28
C LYS A 77 10.72 -13.28 -0.09
N LEU A 78 11.53 -13.28 0.97
CA LEU A 78 11.28 -12.56 2.21
C LEU A 78 12.28 -11.41 2.32
N LYS A 79 11.80 -10.22 2.65
CA LYS A 79 12.65 -9.07 2.98
C LYS A 79 12.85 -9.06 4.49
N VAL A 80 14.07 -9.33 4.93
CA VAL A 80 14.40 -9.34 6.36
C VAL A 80 15.07 -8.02 6.71
N SER A 81 14.57 -7.32 7.74
CA SER A 81 15.14 -6.07 8.24
C SER A 81 15.28 -6.14 9.76
N LYS A 82 16.32 -5.50 10.30
CA LYS A 82 16.52 -5.36 11.74
C LYS A 82 16.21 -3.92 12.12
N GLN A 83 15.30 -3.71 13.08
CA GLN A 83 15.11 -2.38 13.65
C GLN A 83 16.02 -2.20 14.86
N GLU A 84 16.79 -1.11 14.88
CA GLU A 84 17.72 -0.81 15.99
C GLU A 84 17.00 -0.32 17.25
N LYS A 85 15.79 0.25 17.11
CA LYS A 85 15.10 0.95 18.21
C LYS A 85 14.22 0.04 19.09
N GLU A 86 13.88 -1.16 18.63
CA GLU A 86 13.08 -2.13 19.40
C GLU A 86 13.83 -3.48 19.46
N ASN A 87 14.63 -3.65 20.53
CA ASN A 87 15.11 -4.96 21.02
C ASN A 87 15.71 -5.94 20.00
N ASN A 88 16.44 -5.48 18.98
CA ASN A 88 17.03 -6.37 17.96
C ASN A 88 16.00 -7.29 17.27
N LEU A 89 14.72 -6.92 17.25
CA LEU A 89 13.66 -7.71 16.62
C LEU A 89 13.91 -7.80 15.11
N ILE A 90 14.02 -9.04 14.61
CA ILE A 90 14.11 -9.32 13.19
C ILE A 90 12.70 -9.14 12.60
N LYS A 91 12.46 -8.04 11.90
CA LYS A 91 11.20 -7.82 11.17
C LYS A 91 11.30 -8.52 9.82
N VAL A 92 10.51 -9.58 9.65
CA VAL A 92 10.29 -10.21 8.35
C VAL A 92 9.15 -9.47 7.65
N THR A 93 9.46 -8.92 6.47
CA THR A 93 8.53 -8.17 5.62
C THR A 93 8.49 -8.81 4.23
N MET A 94 7.51 -8.41 3.42
CA MET A 94 7.39 -8.90 2.05
C MET A 94 8.36 -8.18 1.11
N GLU A 95 8.75 -8.84 0.03
CA GLU A 95 9.42 -8.16 -1.06
C GLU A 95 8.39 -7.33 -1.87
N HIS A 96 8.80 -6.18 -2.41
CA HIS A 96 7.96 -5.37 -3.28
C HIS A 96 7.39 -6.21 -4.43
N ASN A 97 6.09 -6.06 -4.70
CA ASN A 97 5.34 -6.79 -5.73
C ASN A 97 5.24 -8.32 -5.49
N GLU A 98 5.52 -8.77 -4.26
CA GLU A 98 5.33 -10.17 -3.87
C GLU A 98 3.84 -10.54 -3.89
N LYS A 99 3.53 -11.68 -4.51
CA LYS A 99 2.15 -12.13 -4.76
C LYS A 99 1.78 -13.29 -3.85
N VAL A 100 0.86 -13.06 -2.92
CA VAL A 100 0.32 -14.10 -2.05
C VAL A 100 -1.05 -14.54 -2.52
N LYS A 101 -1.19 -15.83 -2.84
CA LYS A 101 -2.51 -16.45 -3.07
C LYS A 101 -3.03 -16.96 -1.75
N ASP A 102 -4.30 -16.67 -1.48
CA ASP A 102 -5.00 -17.12 -0.31
C ASP A 102 -6.35 -17.74 -0.68
N VAL A 103 -6.84 -18.63 0.20
CA VAL A 103 -8.13 -19.30 0.07
C VAL A 103 -8.83 -19.24 1.41
N TYR A 104 -10.02 -18.65 1.43
CA TYR A 104 -10.91 -18.61 2.58
C TYR A 104 -12.26 -19.17 2.17
N ASP A 105 -12.72 -20.20 2.86
CA ASP A 105 -14.00 -20.88 2.57
C ASP A 105 -14.16 -21.28 1.08
N GLY A 106 -13.07 -21.77 0.47
CA GLY A 106 -13.02 -22.13 -0.96
C GLY A 106 -12.90 -20.94 -1.93
N TYR A 107 -13.04 -19.71 -1.47
CA TYR A 107 -12.91 -18.49 -2.28
C TYR A 107 -11.46 -18.04 -2.38
N LYS A 108 -11.02 -17.73 -3.60
CA LYS A 108 -9.63 -17.35 -3.91
C LYS A 108 -9.44 -15.84 -3.81
N PHE A 109 -8.43 -15.46 -3.03
CA PHE A 109 -7.97 -14.09 -2.86
C PHE A 109 -6.52 -13.98 -3.30
N LYS A 110 -6.18 -12.83 -3.91
CA LYS A 110 -4.80 -12.54 -4.32
C LYS A 110 -4.37 -11.23 -3.70
N TRP A 111 -3.30 -11.30 -2.91
CA TRP A 111 -2.62 -10.18 -2.30
C TRP A 111 -1.37 -9.80 -3.08
N VAL A 112 -1.10 -8.51 -3.14
CA VAL A 112 0.17 -7.95 -3.62
C VAL A 112 0.60 -6.88 -2.65
N TRP A 113 1.82 -6.97 -2.12
CA TRP A 113 2.41 -5.91 -1.30
C TRP A 113 3.17 -4.94 -2.20
N LEU A 114 2.97 -3.64 -2.01
CA LEU A 114 3.60 -2.59 -2.81
C LEU A 114 4.22 -1.55 -1.88
N GLU A 115 5.45 -1.17 -2.22
CA GLU A 115 6.25 -0.15 -1.56
C GLU A 115 6.72 0.85 -2.62
N PHE A 116 6.35 2.12 -2.47
CA PHE A 116 6.71 3.20 -3.38
C PHE A 116 7.56 4.22 -2.63
N LYS A 117 8.66 4.65 -3.24
CA LYS A 117 9.47 5.76 -2.71
C LYS A 117 8.95 7.06 -3.32
N CYS A 118 8.43 7.97 -2.50
CA CYS A 118 8.17 9.33 -2.94
C CYS A 118 9.46 10.14 -2.84
N PHE A 119 9.86 10.76 -3.94
CA PHE A 119 10.94 11.74 -3.96
C PHE A 119 10.32 13.11 -3.68
N ASP A 120 10.38 13.55 -2.42
CA ASP A 120 10.13 14.94 -2.10
C ASP A 120 11.41 15.74 -2.37
N ASN A 121 11.28 16.79 -3.17
CA ASN A 121 12.19 17.90 -3.50
C ASN A 121 13.72 17.74 -3.20
N PRO A 122 14.63 18.06 -4.14
CA PRO A 122 16.08 17.87 -3.99
C PRO A 122 16.79 18.82 -2.98
N LYS A 123 16.07 19.57 -2.15
CA LYS A 123 16.65 20.60 -1.25
C LYS A 123 16.77 20.19 0.22
N ASP A 124 16.08 19.14 0.66
CA ASP A 124 16.18 18.65 2.03
C ASP A 124 16.62 17.19 2.04
N MET A 125 17.94 16.99 2.06
CA MET A 125 18.57 15.66 2.10
C MET A 125 18.12 14.81 3.31
N ASP A 126 17.59 15.45 4.36
CA ASP A 126 17.10 14.80 5.58
C ASP A 126 15.59 14.45 5.52
N SER A 127 14.86 15.00 4.55
CA SER A 127 13.44 14.69 4.28
C SER A 127 13.25 13.52 3.32
N LEU A 128 14.30 13.15 2.57
CA LEU A 128 14.34 12.07 1.58
C LEU A 128 13.98 10.68 2.14
N LEU A 129 14.05 10.50 3.47
CA LEU A 129 13.73 9.23 4.14
C LEU A 129 12.24 9.04 4.44
N ARG A 130 11.39 10.06 4.29
CA ARG A 130 10.14 10.11 5.06
C ARG A 130 8.86 9.68 4.33
N SER A 131 8.88 9.57 3.01
CA SER A 131 7.65 9.34 2.24
C SER A 131 7.72 8.02 1.47
N GLU A 132 7.94 6.90 2.17
CA GLU A 132 7.64 5.58 1.59
C GLU A 132 6.13 5.32 1.71
N VAL A 133 5.43 5.20 0.58
CA VAL A 133 4.01 4.82 0.56
C VAL A 133 3.92 3.31 0.43
N LYS A 134 3.35 2.65 1.44
CA LYS A 134 3.14 1.21 1.44
C LYS A 134 1.66 0.88 1.38
N CYS A 135 1.29 -0.11 0.58
CA CYS A 135 -0.09 -0.57 0.50
C CYS A 135 -0.18 -2.05 0.12
N PHE A 136 -1.32 -2.63 0.43
CA PHE A 136 -1.73 -3.94 -0.06
C PHE A 136 -2.81 -3.80 -1.13
N GLN A 137 -2.65 -4.56 -2.22
CA GLN A 137 -3.72 -4.81 -3.17
C GLN A 137 -4.36 -6.15 -2.92
N LEU A 138 -5.67 -6.15 -2.66
CA LEU A 138 -6.48 -7.36 -2.53
C LEU A 138 -7.37 -7.52 -3.76
N THR A 139 -7.11 -8.55 -4.57
CA THR A 139 -7.85 -8.86 -5.79
C THR A 139 -8.64 -10.15 -5.69
N PHE A 140 -9.93 -10.10 -6.01
CA PHE A 140 -10.84 -11.25 -5.99
C PHE A 140 -12.01 -11.05 -6.96
N HIS A 141 -12.88 -12.06 -7.11
CA HIS A 141 -14.03 -11.97 -8.00
C HIS A 141 -15.11 -11.02 -7.43
N LYS A 142 -15.62 -10.09 -8.23
CA LYS A 142 -16.58 -9.04 -7.83
C LYS A 142 -17.80 -9.55 -7.05
N LYS A 143 -18.32 -10.73 -7.43
CA LYS A 143 -19.43 -11.41 -6.73
C LYS A 143 -19.18 -11.71 -5.24
N HIS A 144 -17.93 -11.78 -4.81
CA HIS A 144 -17.55 -12.04 -3.42
C HIS A 144 -17.21 -10.76 -2.64
N LYS A 145 -17.62 -9.57 -3.12
CA LYS A 145 -17.32 -8.29 -2.44
C LYS A 145 -17.80 -8.26 -1.00
N ASN A 146 -19.06 -8.66 -0.77
CA ASN A 146 -19.61 -8.69 0.59
C ASN A 146 -18.90 -9.75 1.44
N LEU A 147 -18.64 -10.94 0.87
CA LEU A 147 -17.85 -11.97 1.54
C LEU A 147 -16.45 -11.47 1.96
N ALA A 148 -15.80 -10.68 1.10
CA ALA A 148 -14.50 -10.09 1.39
C ALA A 148 -14.57 -9.11 2.58
N LEU A 149 -15.56 -8.22 2.59
CA LEU A 149 -15.71 -7.16 3.60
C LEU A 149 -16.25 -7.68 4.93
N ASP A 150 -17.25 -8.56 4.89
CA ASP A 150 -18.04 -8.94 6.06
C ASP A 150 -17.45 -10.16 6.78
N TYR A 151 -16.66 -10.99 6.10
CA TYR A 151 -16.14 -12.24 6.64
C TYR A 151 -14.62 -12.38 6.51
N TYR A 152 -14.07 -12.20 5.30
CA TYR A 152 -12.66 -12.50 5.05
C TYR A 152 -11.70 -11.49 5.71
N LEU A 153 -11.91 -10.19 5.55
CA LEU A 153 -11.08 -9.17 6.20
C LEU A 153 -11.21 -9.23 7.74
N PRO A 154 -12.41 -9.36 8.33
CA PRO A 154 -12.55 -9.60 9.77
C PRO A 154 -11.83 -10.86 10.26
N TYR A 155 -11.87 -11.95 9.47
CA TYR A 155 -11.12 -13.17 9.76
C TYR A 155 -9.61 -12.90 9.81
N ILE A 156 -9.05 -12.16 8.85
CA ILE A 156 -7.62 -11.78 8.84
C ILE A 156 -7.26 -10.97 10.09
N ILE A 157 -8.08 -10.00 10.48
CA ILE A 157 -7.85 -9.19 11.69
C ILE A 157 -7.81 -10.07 12.93
N LYS A 158 -8.78 -10.99 13.05
CA LYS A 158 -8.85 -11.93 14.16
C LYS A 158 -7.63 -12.86 14.19
N GLU A 159 -7.25 -13.42 13.06
CA GLU A 159 -6.09 -14.33 12.95
C GLU A 159 -4.78 -13.61 13.28
N ALA A 160 -4.60 -12.39 12.77
CA ALA A 160 -3.43 -11.57 13.08
C ALA A 160 -3.27 -11.30 14.57
N LYS A 161 -4.38 -11.06 15.30
CA LYS A 161 -4.38 -10.88 16.75
C LYS A 161 -3.90 -12.15 17.49
N PHE A 162 -4.21 -13.34 16.98
CA PHE A 162 -3.69 -14.59 17.54
C PHE A 162 -2.19 -14.81 17.24
N LEU A 163 -1.72 -14.32 16.09
CA LEU A 163 -0.34 -14.46 15.63
C LEU A 163 0.63 -13.42 16.23
N LYS A 164 0.12 -12.27 16.70
CA LYS A 164 0.89 -11.15 17.30
C LYS A 164 1.40 -11.46 18.73
N ARG A 165 1.75 -12.71 19.01
CA ARG A 165 2.20 -13.17 20.34
C ARG A 165 3.50 -12.51 20.78
#